data_AF-A0A7Y4TCC1-F1
#
_entry.id   AF-A0A7Y4TCC1-F1
#
_cell.length_a   1.000
_cell.length_b   1.000
_cell.length_c   1.000
_cell.angle_alpha   90.00
_cell.angle_beta   90.00
_cell.angle_gamma   90.00
#
_symmetry.space_group_name_H-M   'P 1'
#
loop_
_entity.id
_entity.type
_entity.pdbx_description
1 polymer ?
#
loop_
_entity_poly.entity_id
_entity_poly.type
_entity_poly.pdbx_seq_one_letter_code
_entity_poly.pdbx_strand_id
1 'polypeptide(L)'
;MKSGFAVAAVVCLSVGLAACEGSAAGTSACSTTGDVAHKVTALTDDLGKARNAGKLSDERAGEVAAAMLTAGREQAPAAYCIALDTVRKEAGL
;
A
#
# COMPACT_ATOMS: atom_id res chain seq x y z
N MET A 1 31.12 -32.60 -12.06
CA MET A 1 30.21 -32.54 -13.23
C MET A 1 28.83 -32.92 -12.70
N LYS A 2 27.73 -32.20 -12.88
CA LYS A 2 27.41 -30.94 -13.55
C LYS A 2 25.98 -30.63 -13.07
N SER A 3 25.82 -29.46 -12.45
CA SER A 3 24.69 -28.53 -12.58
C SER A 3 23.26 -29.08 -12.64
N GLY A 4 22.40 -28.60 -11.75
CA GLY A 4 20.94 -28.72 -11.95
C GLY A 4 20.03 -28.28 -10.79
N PHE A 5 20.59 -27.80 -9.67
CA PHE A 5 19.77 -27.28 -8.58
C PHE A 5 19.19 -25.90 -8.93
N ALA A 6 17.86 -25.82 -8.87
CA ALA A 6 17.08 -24.63 -8.55
C ALA A 6 16.99 -23.49 -9.58
N VAL A 7 16.57 -23.79 -10.81
CA VAL A 7 15.99 -22.77 -11.71
C VAL A 7 14.59 -23.22 -12.15
N ALA A 8 13.67 -23.32 -11.19
CA ALA A 8 12.25 -23.60 -11.48
C ALA A 8 11.28 -22.78 -10.62
N ALA A 9 11.77 -21.75 -9.89
CA ALA A 9 10.94 -20.90 -9.04
C ALA A 9 10.52 -19.57 -9.70
N VAL A 10 10.93 -19.30 -10.95
CA VAL A 10 10.71 -18.01 -11.61
C VAL A 10 9.44 -17.98 -12.49
N VAL A 11 8.78 -19.13 -12.71
CA VAL A 11 7.65 -19.24 -13.67
C VAL A 11 6.26 -19.08 -13.02
N CYS A 12 6.17 -18.92 -11.69
CA CYS A 12 4.86 -18.74 -11.02
C CYS A 12 4.47 -17.28 -10.73
N LEU A 13 5.26 -16.28 -11.12
CA LEU A 13 4.95 -14.86 -10.82
C LEU A 13 4.20 -14.11 -11.93
N SER A 14 3.97 -14.73 -13.09
CA SER A 14 3.41 -14.04 -14.27
C SER A 14 1.94 -14.35 -14.58
N VAL A 15 1.23 -15.11 -13.73
CA VAL A 15 -0.22 -15.42 -13.93
C VAL A 15 -1.09 -14.98 -12.74
N GLY A 16 -0.50 -14.41 -11.68
CA GLY A 16 -1.25 -13.88 -10.53
C GLY A 16 -1.74 -12.44 -10.68
N LEU A 17 -1.28 -11.70 -11.69
CA LEU A 17 -1.55 -10.26 -11.81
C LEU A 17 -2.89 -9.91 -12.48
N ALA A 18 -3.61 -10.90 -13.03
CA ALA A 18 -4.90 -10.69 -13.69
C ALA A 18 -6.12 -10.96 -12.77
N ALA A 19 -5.91 -11.31 -11.50
CA ALA A 19 -6.98 -11.59 -10.53
C ALA A 19 -7.02 -10.64 -9.33
N CYS A 20 -6.14 -9.63 -9.26
CA CYS A 20 -6.20 -8.59 -8.23
C CYS A 20 -6.76 -7.26 -8.76
N GLU A 21 -7.50 -7.28 -9.86
CA GLU A 21 -8.31 -6.13 -10.30
C GLU A 21 -9.77 -6.23 -9.79
N GLY A 22 -10.12 -7.28 -9.04
CA GLY A 22 -11.51 -7.56 -8.64
C GLY A 22 -11.83 -7.56 -7.13
N SER A 23 -10.84 -7.57 -6.23
CA SER A 23 -11.09 -7.79 -4.78
C SER A 23 -10.53 -6.70 -3.86
N ALA A 24 -10.42 -5.47 -4.36
CA ALA A 24 -10.28 -4.27 -3.53
C ALA A 24 -11.47 -3.32 -3.71
N ALA A 25 -12.63 -3.83 -4.14
CA ALA A 25 -13.90 -3.12 -4.19
C ALA A 25 -14.49 -2.92 -2.78
N GLY A 26 -13.74 -2.24 -1.92
CA GLY A 26 -14.10 -2.08 -0.51
C GLY A 26 -13.37 -0.95 0.18
N THR A 27 -13.12 0.18 -0.49
CA THR A 27 -12.88 1.51 0.13
C THR A 27 -12.87 2.57 -0.97
N SER A 28 -14.06 3.14 -1.20
CA SER A 28 -14.37 4.45 -1.79
C SER A 28 -13.30 5.09 -2.68
N ALA A 29 -13.54 5.09 -3.99
CA ALA A 29 -12.90 6.03 -4.90
C ALA A 29 -13.15 7.46 -4.38
N CYS A 30 -12.08 8.14 -3.96
CA CYS A 30 -12.20 9.51 -3.48
C CYS A 30 -12.59 10.42 -4.63
N SER A 31 -13.73 11.08 -4.49
CA SER A 31 -14.26 11.98 -5.53
C SER A 31 -13.90 13.43 -5.23
N THR A 32 -13.54 13.73 -3.98
CA THR A 32 -13.23 15.08 -3.51
C THR A 32 -11.93 15.12 -2.72
N THR A 33 -11.37 16.32 -2.57
CA THR A 33 -10.24 16.57 -1.64
C THR A 33 -10.61 16.26 -0.19
N GLY A 34 -11.89 16.37 0.18
CA GLY A 34 -12.39 16.00 1.50
C GLY A 34 -12.26 14.50 1.77
N ASP A 35 -12.59 13.66 0.79
CA ASP A 35 -12.45 12.20 0.89
C ASP A 35 -10.98 11.81 1.07
N VAL A 36 -10.08 12.46 0.33
CA VAL A 36 -8.63 12.29 0.46
C VAL A 36 -8.19 12.66 1.88
N ALA A 37 -8.61 13.80 2.40
CA ALA A 37 -8.23 14.26 3.74
C ALA A 37 -8.71 13.28 4.83
N HIS A 38 -9.94 12.77 4.72
CA HIS A 38 -10.46 11.74 5.62
C HIS A 38 -9.62 10.47 5.57
N LYS A 39 -9.23 10.03 4.37
CA LYS A 39 -8.46 8.80 4.19
C LYS A 39 -7.02 8.92 4.69
N VAL A 40 -6.36 10.05 4.43
CA VAL A 40 -5.04 10.37 4.99
C VAL A 40 -5.10 10.40 6.51
N THR A 41 -6.14 10.99 7.08
CA THR A 41 -6.33 11.06 8.54
C THR A 41 -6.49 9.66 9.14
N ALA A 42 -7.34 8.81 8.56
CA ALA A 42 -7.53 7.43 9.01
C ALA A 42 -6.23 6.61 8.92
N LEU A 43 -5.49 6.73 7.81
CA LEU A 43 -4.23 6.01 7.63
C LEU A 43 -3.14 6.49 8.61
N THR A 44 -3.11 7.78 8.92
CA THR A 44 -2.18 8.35 9.91
C THR A 44 -2.50 7.85 11.32
N ASP A 45 -3.80 7.73 11.66
CA ASP A 45 -4.24 7.18 12.94
C ASP A 45 -3.89 5.68 13.07
N ASP A 46 -4.12 4.90 12.01
CA ASP A 46 -3.74 3.48 11.95
C ASP A 46 -2.22 3.29 12.07
N LEU A 47 -1.43 4.16 11.40
CA LEU A 47 0.02 4.19 11.53
C LEU A 47 0.47 4.48 12.97
N GLY A 48 -0.14 5.48 13.61
CA GLY A 48 0.13 5.84 14.99
C GLY A 48 -0.20 4.70 15.96
N LYS A 49 -1.34 4.03 15.77
CA LYS A 49 -1.74 2.85 16.55
C LYS A 49 -0.78 1.69 16.36
N ALA A 50 -0.39 1.38 15.13
CA ALA A 50 0.55 0.30 14.83
C ALA A 50 1.93 0.53 15.44
N ARG A 51 2.44 1.75 15.37
CA ARG A 51 3.69 2.16 16.03
C ARG A 51 3.60 2.03 17.54
N ASN A 52 2.55 2.59 18.15
CA ASN A 52 2.36 2.53 19.60
C ASN A 52 2.16 1.09 20.13
N ALA A 53 1.60 0.21 19.30
CA ALA A 53 1.45 -1.22 19.60
C ALA A 53 2.74 -2.03 19.35
N GLY A 54 3.84 -1.41 18.91
CA GLY A 54 5.10 -2.08 18.58
C GLY A 54 5.02 -2.98 17.34
N LYS A 55 3.95 -2.86 16.54
CA LYS A 55 3.77 -3.62 15.29
C LYS A 55 4.55 -3.01 14.12
N LEU A 56 4.96 -1.76 14.26
CA LEU A 56 5.74 -1.02 13.27
C LEU A 56 6.90 -0.32 13.98
N SER A 57 8.12 -0.42 13.45
CA SER A 57 9.26 0.34 13.97
C SER A 57 9.14 1.83 13.59
N ASP A 58 9.83 2.70 14.33
CA ASP A 58 9.86 4.14 14.02
C ASP A 58 10.41 4.42 12.62
N GLU A 59 11.41 3.65 12.19
CA GLU A 59 11.99 3.73 10.85
C GLU A 59 10.94 3.37 9.79
N ARG A 60 10.25 2.24 9.95
CA ARG A 60 9.21 1.82 9.01
C ARG A 60 8.02 2.78 9.02
N ALA A 61 7.71 3.39 10.17
CA ALA A 61 6.65 4.38 10.26
C ALA A 61 6.99 5.64 9.46
N GLY A 62 8.26 6.07 9.52
CA GLY A 62 8.79 7.17 8.71
C GLY A 62 8.70 6.87 7.22
N GLU A 63 9.06 5.66 6.79
CA GLU A 63 8.96 5.24 5.39
C GLU A 63 7.51 5.23 4.88
N VAL A 64 6.57 4.73 5.67
CA VAL A 64 5.14 4.72 5.30
C VAL A 64 4.60 6.15 5.20
N ALA A 65 4.95 7.03 6.14
CA ALA A 65 4.56 8.45 6.07
C ALA A 65 5.15 9.15 4.83
N ALA A 66 6.41 8.87 4.49
CA ALA A 66 7.04 9.40 3.28
C ALA A 66 6.37 8.88 1.99
N ALA A 67 5.96 7.61 1.97
CA ALA A 67 5.25 7.01 0.85
C ALA A 67 3.86 7.66 0.65
N MET A 68 3.13 7.95 1.73
CA MET A 68 1.87 8.70 1.67
C MET A 68 2.04 10.08 1.04
N LEU A 69 3.05 10.84 1.47
CA LEU A 69 3.33 12.18 0.92
C LEU A 69 3.75 12.11 -0.55
N THR A 70 4.57 11.13 -0.91
CA THR A 70 5.03 10.93 -2.30
C THR A 70 3.87 10.55 -3.21
N ALA A 71 2.95 9.70 -2.74
CA ALA A 71 1.74 9.33 -3.47
C ALA A 71 0.85 10.55 -3.78
N GLY A 72 0.82 11.56 -2.91
CA GLY A 72 -0.04 12.73 -3.10
C GLY A 72 0.53 13.82 -4.01
N ARG A 73 1.82 13.74 -4.39
CA ARG A 73 2.56 14.91 -4.84
C ARG A 73 2.03 15.56 -6.13
N GLU A 74 1.38 14.81 -7.03
CA GLU A 74 0.78 15.34 -8.27
C GLU A 74 -0.44 14.52 -8.75
N GLN A 75 -1.16 13.85 -7.84
CA GLN A 75 -2.24 12.93 -8.22
C GLN A 75 -3.64 13.56 -8.05
N ALA A 76 -4.54 13.26 -8.99
CA ALA A 76 -5.96 13.54 -8.83
C ALA A 76 -6.52 12.78 -7.60
N PRO A 77 -7.57 13.31 -6.93
CA PRO A 77 -8.09 12.72 -5.69
C PRO A 77 -8.35 11.20 -5.73
N ALA A 78 -8.92 10.71 -6.83
CA ALA A 78 -9.19 9.29 -7.02
C ALA A 78 -7.90 8.45 -7.09
N ALA A 79 -6.92 8.89 -7.89
CA ALA A 79 -5.63 8.22 -8.03
C ALA A 79 -4.85 8.23 -6.71
N TYR A 80 -4.87 9.36 -6.00
CA TYR A 80 -4.20 9.48 -4.71
C TYR A 80 -4.82 8.51 -3.68
N CYS A 81 -6.14 8.36 -3.64
CA CYS A 81 -6.75 7.42 -2.72
C CYS A 81 -6.49 5.95 -3.03
N ILE A 82 -6.31 5.58 -4.30
CA ILE A 82 -5.84 4.24 -4.68
C ILE A 82 -4.41 4.05 -4.18
N ALA A 83 -3.54 5.05 -4.37
CA ALA A 83 -2.17 5.00 -3.91
C ALA A 83 -2.08 4.90 -2.36
N LEU A 84 -2.94 5.61 -1.62
CA LEU A 84 -3.03 5.49 -0.16
C LEU A 84 -3.44 4.09 0.30
N ASP A 85 -4.36 3.41 -0.41
CA ASP A 85 -4.71 2.01 -0.11
C ASP A 85 -3.56 1.06 -0.37
N THR A 86 -2.81 1.27 -1.44
CA THR A 86 -1.62 0.49 -1.74
C THR A 86 -0.60 0.63 -0.62
N VAL A 87 -0.30 1.87 -0.21
CA VAL A 87 0.62 2.15 0.91
C VAL A 87 0.14 1.49 2.20
N ARG A 88 -1.16 1.58 2.51
CA ARG A 88 -1.76 0.93 3.68
C ARG A 88 -1.54 -0.60 3.66
N LYS A 89 -1.83 -1.25 2.53
CA LYS A 89 -1.69 -2.70 2.36
C LYS A 89 -0.22 -3.14 2.44
N GLU A 90 0.69 -2.42 1.79
CA GLU A 90 2.13 -2.69 1.83
C GLU A 90 2.73 -2.50 3.23
N ALA A 91 2.14 -1.60 4.03
CA ALA A 91 2.51 -1.39 5.42
C ALA A 91 1.89 -2.41 6.38
N GLY A 92 0.91 -3.22 5.94
CA GLY A 92 0.19 -4.16 6.79
C GLY A 92 -0.74 -3.51 7.81
N LEU A 93 -1.30 -2.33 7.47
CA LEU A 93 -2.17 -1.50 8.31
C LEU A 93 -3.68 -1.70 8.03
#